data_AF-A8Y3C5-F1
#
_entry.id   AF-A8Y3C5-F1
#
_cell.length_a   1.000
_cell.length_b   1.000
_cell.length_c   1.000
_cell.angle_alpha   90.00
_cell.angle_beta   90.00
_cell.angle_gamma   90.00
#
_symmetry.space_group_name_H-M   'P 1'
#
loop_
_entity.id
_entity.type
_entity.pdbx_description
1 polymer ?
#
loop_
_entity_poly.entity_id
_entity_poly.type
_entity_poly.pdbx_seq_one_letter_code
_entity_poly.pdbx_strand_id
1 'polypeptide(L)'
;MIFTVVLTLFLIIYTSATIVDDLSCSSQGKYLYTATACSNSLPDEICESMYPETSQGSGFPAFGNSAARPFLCYGATEIGGPESQELKKSAIKNCAKTCGFCCLTPEFECKNSLFPRINCDLLTPDHCLSPIFHDYIAQDCPNYCGFCGQGATTRMPTVIEDPLNPCWNPDTSASCATWKEKGYCTSELYTKEQKKQYCATTCRIC
;
A
#
# COMPACT_ATOMS: atom_id res chain seq x y z
N MET A 1 -50.21 10.23 -62.60
CA MET A 1 -50.01 10.87 -61.28
C MET A 1 -48.97 10.06 -60.53
N ILE A 2 -47.90 10.73 -60.10
CA ILE A 2 -46.66 10.15 -59.59
C ILE A 2 -46.83 9.80 -58.11
N PHE A 3 -46.55 8.55 -57.72
CA PHE A 3 -46.51 8.13 -56.31
C PHE A 3 -45.06 8.25 -55.81
N THR A 4 -44.79 9.27 -54.99
CA THR A 4 -43.51 9.47 -54.32
C THR A 4 -43.41 8.56 -53.09
N VAL A 5 -42.44 7.64 -53.09
CA VAL A 5 -42.09 6.80 -51.94
C VAL A 5 -41.10 7.58 -51.07
N VAL A 6 -41.52 7.98 -49.86
CA VAL A 6 -40.66 8.66 -48.89
C VAL A 6 -39.92 7.59 -48.08
N LEU A 7 -38.63 7.41 -48.37
CA LEU A 7 -37.73 6.54 -47.61
C LEU A 7 -37.19 7.32 -46.39
N THR A 8 -37.78 7.12 -45.21
CA THR A 8 -37.30 7.71 -43.95
C THR A 8 -36.05 6.95 -43.47
N LEU A 9 -34.89 7.56 -43.64
CA LEU A 9 -33.61 7.10 -43.10
C LEU A 9 -33.57 7.37 -41.58
N PHE A 10 -33.83 6.36 -40.76
CA PHE A 10 -33.62 6.44 -39.31
C PHE A 10 -32.11 6.33 -39.00
N LEU A 11 -31.47 7.48 -38.74
CA LEU A 11 -30.14 7.53 -38.13
C LEU A 11 -30.25 7.07 -36.67
N ILE A 12 -29.95 5.80 -36.40
CA ILE A 12 -29.80 5.29 -35.04
C ILE A 12 -28.46 5.78 -34.52
N ILE A 13 -28.49 6.85 -33.73
CA ILE A 13 -27.32 7.35 -33.00
C ILE A 13 -27.10 6.40 -31.82
N TYR A 14 -26.21 5.43 -31.97
CA TYR A 14 -25.76 4.60 -30.86
C TYR A 14 -24.84 5.46 -29.97
N THR A 15 -25.41 6.06 -28.93
CA THR A 15 -24.62 6.61 -27.82
C THR A 15 -24.34 5.47 -26.85
N SER A 16 -23.22 4.77 -27.02
CA SER A 16 -22.70 3.91 -25.96
C SER A 16 -22.09 4.81 -24.88
N ALA A 17 -22.87 5.17 -23.86
CA ALA A 17 -22.32 5.67 -22.62
C ALA A 17 -21.58 4.51 -21.95
N THR A 18 -20.28 4.42 -22.15
CA THR A 18 -19.44 3.46 -21.43
C THR A 18 -19.13 4.10 -20.08
N ILE A 19 -19.55 3.48 -18.98
CA ILE A 19 -19.07 3.89 -17.66
C ILE A 19 -17.59 3.50 -17.61
N VAL A 20 -16.70 4.50 -17.64
CA VAL A 20 -15.25 4.29 -17.54
C VAL A 20 -14.90 4.42 -16.06
N ASP A 21 -14.98 3.30 -15.34
CA ASP A 21 -14.47 3.21 -13.98
C ASP A 21 -13.04 2.69 -13.99
N ASP A 22 -12.16 3.35 -13.24
CA ASP A 22 -10.80 2.89 -13.07
C ASP A 22 -10.81 1.69 -12.10
N LEU A 23 -10.46 0.50 -12.62
CA LEU A 23 -10.38 -0.75 -11.85
C LEU A 23 -8.96 -1.13 -11.41
N SER A 24 -8.00 -0.19 -11.51
CA SER A 24 -6.61 -0.44 -11.10
C SER A 24 -6.55 -0.89 -9.64
N CYS A 25 -5.58 -1.75 -9.33
CA CYS A 25 -5.35 -2.31 -7.99
C CYS A 25 -6.54 -3.12 -7.42
N SER A 26 -7.45 -3.59 -8.27
CA SER A 26 -8.61 -4.37 -7.86
C SER A 26 -8.64 -5.75 -8.52
N SER A 27 -9.27 -6.70 -7.85
CA SER A 27 -9.58 -8.03 -8.37
C SER A 27 -10.98 -8.42 -7.95
N GLN A 28 -11.79 -8.91 -8.90
CA GLN A 28 -13.20 -9.27 -8.66
C GLN A 28 -14.01 -8.14 -7.99
N GLY A 29 -13.75 -6.89 -8.39
CA GLY A 29 -14.44 -5.71 -7.86
C GLY A 29 -14.03 -5.30 -6.44
N LYS A 30 -12.98 -5.90 -5.87
CA LYS A 30 -12.44 -5.55 -4.55
C LYS A 30 -11.02 -5.04 -4.64
N TYR A 31 -10.66 -4.07 -3.81
CA TYR A 31 -9.28 -3.60 -3.74
C TYR A 31 -8.36 -4.67 -3.16
N LEU A 32 -7.23 -4.89 -3.83
CA LEU A 32 -6.13 -5.70 -3.35
C LEU A 32 -5.46 -5.02 -2.16
N TYR A 33 -4.71 -5.78 -1.36
CA TYR A 33 -3.93 -5.22 -0.24
C TYR A 33 -3.00 -4.10 -0.75
N THR A 34 -2.33 -4.37 -1.87
CA THR A 34 -1.41 -3.44 -2.53
C THR A 34 -2.08 -2.17 -3.05
N ALA A 35 -3.41 -2.07 -3.09
CA ALA A 35 -4.09 -0.81 -3.41
C ALA A 35 -3.93 0.26 -2.33
N THR A 36 -3.72 -0.16 -1.08
CA THR A 36 -3.70 0.72 0.11
C THR A 36 -2.54 0.47 1.06
N ALA A 37 -1.57 -0.35 0.65
CA ALA A 37 -0.42 -0.76 1.45
C ALA A 37 0.66 0.34 1.62
N CYS A 38 0.61 1.41 0.84
CA CYS A 38 1.50 2.56 0.95
C CYS A 38 0.90 3.68 1.83
N SER A 39 1.70 4.69 2.13
CA SER A 39 1.23 5.95 2.72
C SER A 39 1.00 6.99 1.64
N ASN A 40 0.12 7.95 1.92
CA ASN A 40 0.02 9.17 1.11
C ASN A 40 1.28 10.02 1.30
N SER A 41 1.64 10.79 0.27
CA SER A 41 2.70 11.80 0.37
C SER A 41 2.20 13.06 1.11
N LEU A 42 0.89 13.33 1.03
CA LEU A 42 0.19 14.35 1.81
C LEU A 42 -0.52 13.71 3.02
N PRO A 43 -0.84 14.48 4.08
CA PRO A 43 -1.64 13.97 5.19
C PRO A 43 -3.00 13.42 4.72
N ASP A 44 -3.48 12.35 5.36
CA ASP A 44 -4.73 11.68 5.00
C ASP A 44 -5.92 12.66 4.93
N GLU A 45 -6.04 13.58 5.90
CA GLU A 45 -7.07 14.64 5.94
C GLU A 45 -7.05 15.55 4.71
N ILE A 46 -5.85 15.89 4.20
CA ILE A 46 -5.69 16.73 3.01
C ILE A 46 -6.09 15.94 1.77
N CYS A 47 -5.70 14.67 1.70
CA CYS A 47 -6.09 13.79 0.61
C CYS A 47 -7.61 13.57 0.56
N GLU A 48 -8.26 13.34 1.70
CA GLU A 48 -9.72 13.19 1.78
C GLU A 48 -10.46 14.48 1.38
N SER A 49 -9.89 15.65 1.70
CA SER A 49 -10.44 16.94 1.25
C SER A 49 -10.25 17.19 -0.25
N MET A 50 -9.11 16.77 -0.82
CA MET A 50 -8.82 16.95 -2.26
C MET A 50 -9.56 15.93 -3.12
N TYR A 51 -9.80 14.73 -2.58
CA TYR A 51 -10.43 13.60 -3.24
C TYR A 51 -11.65 13.14 -2.45
N PRO A 52 -12.73 13.94 -2.40
CA PRO A 52 -13.93 13.58 -1.65
C PRO A 52 -14.60 12.34 -2.22
N GLU A 53 -15.29 11.60 -1.36
CA GLU A 53 -16.07 10.42 -1.74
C GLU A 53 -17.00 10.72 -2.94
N THR A 54 -17.05 9.80 -3.90
CA THR A 54 -17.92 9.91 -5.08
C THR A 54 -19.40 9.96 -4.69
N SER A 55 -19.75 9.35 -3.57
CA SER A 55 -21.09 9.45 -2.97
C SER A 55 -20.93 9.47 -1.47
N GLN A 56 -21.64 10.37 -0.80
CA GLN A 56 -21.53 10.52 0.65
C GLN A 56 -21.83 9.21 1.37
N GLY A 57 -20.88 8.74 2.18
CA GLY A 57 -20.96 7.47 2.91
C GLY A 57 -20.49 6.26 2.11
N SER A 58 -19.96 6.42 0.89
CA SER A 58 -19.36 5.31 0.13
C SER A 58 -18.05 4.84 0.74
N GLY A 59 -17.41 5.68 1.54
CA GLY A 59 -16.07 5.44 2.07
C GLY A 59 -14.98 5.54 1.02
N PHE A 60 -13.76 5.25 1.45
CA PHE A 60 -12.57 5.23 0.62
C PHE A 60 -12.15 3.80 0.25
N PRO A 61 -11.38 3.62 -0.84
CA PRO A 61 -10.68 2.38 -1.13
C PRO A 61 -9.97 1.82 0.09
N ALA A 62 -10.24 0.55 0.41
CA ALA A 62 -9.58 -0.19 1.46
C ALA A 62 -9.51 -1.67 1.11
N PHE A 63 -8.52 -2.38 1.63
CA PHE A 63 -8.32 -3.80 1.35
C PHE A 63 -9.61 -4.61 1.51
N GLY A 64 -10.00 -5.34 0.46
CA GLY A 64 -11.16 -6.23 0.45
C GLY A 64 -12.52 -5.54 0.33
N ASN A 65 -12.58 -4.21 0.35
CA ASN A 65 -13.81 -3.46 0.11
C ASN A 65 -14.01 -3.18 -1.40
N SER A 66 -15.21 -2.72 -1.74
CA SER A 66 -15.61 -2.31 -3.10
C SER A 66 -16.08 -0.87 -3.12
N ALA A 67 -15.50 -0.01 -2.26
CA ALA A 67 -15.88 1.40 -2.20
C ALA A 67 -15.61 2.07 -3.56
N ALA A 68 -16.52 2.94 -4.00
CA ALA A 68 -16.30 3.72 -5.20
C ALA A 68 -15.05 4.58 -5.02
N ARG A 69 -14.08 4.46 -5.94
CA ARG A 69 -12.91 5.34 -5.93
C ARG A 69 -13.38 6.80 -6.06
N PRO A 70 -12.84 7.75 -5.29
CA PRO A 70 -13.14 9.16 -5.49
C PRO A 70 -12.91 9.55 -6.95
N PHE A 71 -13.93 10.11 -7.60
CA PHE A 71 -13.88 10.38 -9.04
C PHE A 71 -12.72 11.31 -9.41
N LEU A 72 -12.41 12.30 -8.55
CA LEU A 72 -11.30 13.23 -8.75
C LEU A 72 -9.91 12.56 -8.74
N CYS A 73 -9.80 11.31 -8.28
CA CYS A 73 -8.56 10.55 -8.36
C CYS A 73 -8.16 10.24 -9.80
N TYR A 74 -9.11 10.20 -10.75
CA TYR A 74 -8.83 9.80 -12.13
C TYR A 74 -9.60 10.60 -13.20
N GLY A 75 -10.60 11.40 -12.84
CA GLY A 75 -11.42 12.20 -13.74
C GLY A 75 -11.63 13.63 -13.23
N ALA A 76 -12.12 14.53 -14.10
CA ALA A 76 -12.13 15.97 -13.84
C ALA A 76 -13.52 16.63 -13.84
N THR A 77 -14.40 16.19 -14.74
CA THR A 77 -15.57 17.00 -15.15
C THR A 77 -16.85 16.58 -14.47
N GLU A 78 -17.17 15.29 -14.48
CA GLU A 78 -18.42 14.75 -13.95
C GLU A 78 -18.25 13.26 -13.68
N ILE A 79 -18.93 12.74 -12.66
CA ILE A 79 -18.87 11.31 -12.32
C ILE A 79 -19.21 10.48 -13.56
N GLY A 80 -18.33 9.53 -13.92
CA GLY A 80 -18.47 8.72 -15.13
C GLY A 80 -17.98 9.39 -16.43
N GLY A 81 -17.40 10.58 -16.33
CA GLY A 81 -16.70 11.26 -17.41
C GLY A 81 -15.37 10.57 -17.78
N PRO A 82 -14.70 11.04 -18.85
CA PRO A 82 -13.47 10.42 -19.33
C PRO A 82 -12.33 10.50 -18.31
N GLU A 83 -11.52 9.44 -18.26
CA GLU A 83 -10.31 9.43 -17.43
C GLU A 83 -9.27 10.44 -17.93
N SER A 84 -8.66 11.15 -16.98
CA SER A 84 -7.51 12.02 -17.19
C SER A 84 -6.26 11.38 -16.61
N GLN A 85 -5.34 10.97 -17.48
CA GLN A 85 -4.07 10.37 -17.07
C GLN A 85 -3.25 11.29 -16.16
N GLU A 86 -3.33 12.61 -16.36
CA GLU A 86 -2.58 13.59 -15.56
C GLU A 86 -3.15 13.71 -14.13
N LEU A 87 -4.48 13.66 -13.99
CA LEU A 87 -5.11 13.62 -12.66
C LEU A 87 -4.79 12.31 -11.94
N LYS A 88 -4.84 11.19 -12.66
CA LYS A 88 -4.43 9.89 -12.14
C LYS A 88 -2.98 9.89 -11.67
N LYS A 89 -2.05 10.42 -12.46
CA LYS A 89 -0.64 10.57 -12.06
C LYS A 89 -0.48 11.45 -10.81
N SER A 90 -1.24 12.55 -10.73
CA SER A 90 -1.22 13.43 -9.55
C SER A 90 -1.74 12.69 -8.30
N ALA A 91 -2.82 11.93 -8.42
CA ALA A 91 -3.38 11.12 -7.36
C ALA A 91 -2.40 10.02 -6.90
N ILE A 92 -1.78 9.29 -7.83
CA ILE A 92 -0.74 8.29 -7.54
C ILE A 92 0.42 8.94 -6.76
N LYS A 93 0.86 10.14 -7.16
CA LYS A 93 2.01 10.79 -6.52
C LYS A 93 1.69 11.30 -5.11
N ASN A 94 0.53 11.91 -4.93
CA ASN A 94 0.24 12.68 -3.72
C ASN A 94 -0.60 11.91 -2.70
N CYS A 95 -1.57 11.12 -3.18
CA CYS A 95 -2.63 10.54 -2.38
C CYS A 95 -2.97 9.09 -2.79
N ALA A 96 -1.94 8.29 -3.09
CA ALA A 96 -2.12 6.92 -3.59
C ALA A 96 -2.95 6.03 -2.65
N LYS A 97 -2.78 6.13 -1.33
CA LYS A 97 -3.55 5.32 -0.37
C LYS A 97 -5.03 5.71 -0.41
N THR A 98 -5.34 7.01 -0.30
CA THR A 98 -6.73 7.51 -0.35
C THR A 98 -7.41 7.17 -1.66
N CYS A 99 -6.68 7.24 -2.77
CA CYS A 99 -7.20 6.89 -4.08
C CYS A 99 -7.11 5.38 -4.41
N GLY A 100 -6.60 4.52 -3.52
CA GLY A 100 -6.48 3.09 -3.81
C GLY A 100 -5.54 2.76 -4.97
N PHE A 101 -4.46 3.54 -5.13
CA PHE A 101 -3.48 3.47 -6.21
C PHE A 101 -2.08 3.05 -5.76
N CYS A 102 -1.90 2.57 -4.52
CA CYS A 102 -0.58 2.17 -4.05
C CYS A 102 0.10 1.14 -4.97
N CYS A 103 -0.64 0.26 -5.64
CA CYS A 103 -0.06 -0.74 -6.55
C CYS A 103 0.57 -0.14 -7.83
N LEU A 104 0.30 1.13 -8.10
CA LEU A 104 0.84 1.91 -9.22
C LEU A 104 1.96 2.87 -8.77
N THR A 105 2.35 2.81 -7.49
CA THR A 105 3.51 3.56 -6.99
C THR A 105 4.79 2.79 -7.30
N PRO A 106 5.94 3.47 -7.50
CA PRO A 106 7.19 2.80 -7.86
C PRO A 106 7.61 1.68 -6.92
N GLU A 107 7.24 1.78 -5.64
CA GLU A 107 7.54 0.80 -4.60
C GLU A 107 6.73 -0.50 -4.78
N PHE A 108 5.56 -0.46 -5.42
CA PHE A 108 4.69 -1.62 -5.61
C PHE A 108 4.53 -2.01 -7.10
N GLU A 109 4.90 -1.14 -8.05
CA GLU A 109 4.69 -1.35 -9.48
C GLU A 109 5.79 -2.22 -10.13
N CYS A 110 5.83 -3.50 -9.75
CA CYS A 110 6.69 -4.50 -10.41
C CYS A 110 6.05 -5.90 -10.38
N LYS A 111 6.67 -6.85 -11.08
CA LYS A 111 6.24 -8.25 -11.07
C LYS A 111 6.99 -9.03 -10.00
N ASN A 112 6.30 -9.99 -9.39
CA ASN A 112 6.94 -11.02 -8.58
C ASN A 112 7.85 -11.91 -9.44
N SER A 113 8.76 -12.63 -8.80
CA SER A 113 9.60 -13.62 -9.47
C SER A 113 8.72 -14.67 -10.16
N LEU A 114 9.18 -15.17 -11.32
CA LEU A 114 8.48 -16.24 -12.05
C LEU A 114 8.52 -17.58 -11.28
N PHE A 115 9.54 -17.77 -10.44
CA PHE A 115 9.74 -18.97 -9.64
C PHE A 115 10.13 -18.57 -8.22
N PRO A 116 9.19 -18.04 -7.43
CA PRO A 116 9.47 -17.61 -6.07
C PRO A 116 9.65 -18.83 -5.17
N ARG A 117 10.56 -18.74 -4.19
CA ARG A 117 10.71 -19.78 -3.14
C ARG A 117 9.56 -19.71 -2.14
N ILE A 118 8.95 -18.53 -2.00
CA ILE A 118 7.77 -18.26 -1.17
C ILE A 118 6.53 -18.18 -2.05
N ASN A 119 5.39 -18.70 -1.59
CA ASN A 119 4.12 -18.44 -2.25
C ASN A 119 3.64 -17.02 -1.94
N CYS A 120 3.72 -16.12 -2.92
CA CYS A 120 3.34 -14.72 -2.76
C CYS A 120 1.85 -14.53 -2.39
N ASP A 121 0.99 -15.49 -2.73
CA ASP A 121 -0.45 -15.43 -2.41
C ASP A 121 -0.74 -15.69 -0.93
N LEU A 122 0.22 -16.28 -0.20
CA LEU A 122 0.12 -16.56 1.24
C LEU A 122 0.75 -15.47 2.11
N LEU A 123 1.27 -14.41 1.51
CA LEU A 123 1.81 -13.30 2.27
C LEU A 123 0.71 -12.55 3.01
N THR A 124 1.06 -12.11 4.22
CA THR A 124 0.25 -11.23 5.07
C THR A 124 1.06 -9.96 5.32
N PRO A 125 0.42 -8.84 5.72
CA PRO A 125 1.13 -7.59 5.98
C PRO A 125 2.28 -7.73 6.99
N ASP A 126 2.11 -8.60 7.99
CA ASP A 126 3.12 -8.84 9.04
C ASP A 126 4.44 -9.41 8.47
N HIS A 127 4.39 -10.14 7.35
CA HIS A 127 5.60 -10.66 6.71
C HIS A 127 6.48 -9.55 6.15
N CYS A 128 5.91 -8.41 5.74
CA CYS A 128 6.67 -7.26 5.25
C CYS A 128 7.54 -6.60 6.34
N LEU A 129 7.17 -6.78 7.61
CA LEU A 129 7.88 -6.23 8.76
C LEU A 129 8.95 -7.18 9.31
N SER A 130 9.01 -8.43 8.82
CA SER A 130 9.93 -9.42 9.35
C SER A 130 11.36 -9.18 8.85
N PRO A 131 12.34 -8.96 9.75
CA PRO A 131 13.74 -8.80 9.34
C PRO A 131 14.32 -10.10 8.78
N ILE A 132 13.75 -11.26 9.12
CA ILE A 132 14.22 -12.57 8.67
C ILE A 132 13.75 -12.85 7.23
N PHE A 133 12.50 -12.49 6.91
CA PHE A 133 11.91 -12.78 5.60
C PHE A 133 12.13 -11.67 4.57
N HIS A 134 12.59 -10.50 5.02
CA HIS A 134 12.78 -9.31 4.19
C HIS A 134 13.45 -9.61 2.84
N ASP A 135 14.63 -10.22 2.85
CA ASP A 135 15.41 -10.44 1.63
C ASP A 135 14.76 -11.47 0.70
N TYR A 136 14.13 -12.50 1.25
CA TYR A 136 13.41 -13.49 0.46
C TYR A 136 12.18 -12.86 -0.20
N ILE A 137 11.44 -12.03 0.53
CA ILE A 137 10.25 -11.35 0.01
C ILE A 137 10.64 -10.30 -1.02
N ALA A 138 11.70 -9.52 -0.82
CA ALA A 138 12.20 -8.55 -1.79
C ALA A 138 12.63 -9.21 -3.11
N GLN A 139 13.18 -10.42 -3.06
CA GLN A 139 13.59 -11.16 -4.26
C GLN A 139 12.43 -11.86 -4.95
N ASP A 140 11.54 -12.46 -4.17
CA ASP A 140 10.54 -13.39 -4.68
C ASP A 140 9.19 -12.71 -4.92
N CYS A 141 8.78 -11.81 -4.01
CA CYS A 141 7.47 -11.18 -3.98
C CYS A 141 7.53 -9.64 -3.75
N PRO A 142 8.39 -8.88 -4.46
CA PRO A 142 8.63 -7.47 -4.17
C PRO A 142 7.39 -6.58 -4.22
N ASN A 143 6.44 -6.90 -5.11
CA ASN A 143 5.20 -6.14 -5.27
C ASN A 143 4.37 -6.10 -3.98
N TYR A 144 4.32 -7.20 -3.22
CA TYR A 144 3.43 -7.31 -2.07
C TYR A 144 3.82 -6.34 -0.94
N CYS A 145 5.12 -6.15 -0.72
CA CYS A 145 5.65 -5.38 0.41
C CYS A 145 6.22 -4.01 0.05
N GLY A 146 6.08 -3.56 -1.20
CA GLY A 146 6.64 -2.27 -1.59
C GLY A 146 8.15 -2.30 -1.85
N PHE A 147 8.70 -3.44 -2.28
CA PHE A 147 10.14 -3.59 -2.56
C PHE A 147 10.50 -3.45 -4.04
N CYS A 148 9.57 -3.01 -4.89
CA CYS A 148 9.87 -2.72 -6.28
C CYS A 148 10.90 -1.59 -6.39
N GLY A 149 11.83 -1.72 -7.34
CA GLY A 149 12.96 -0.80 -7.49
C GLY A 149 14.08 -1.00 -6.48
N GLN A 150 13.86 -1.76 -5.41
CA GLN A 150 14.92 -2.32 -4.57
C GLN A 150 15.30 -3.65 -5.25
N GLY A 151 16.40 -3.67 -6.00
CA GLY A 151 16.92 -4.94 -6.50
C GLY A 151 17.16 -5.92 -5.33
N ALA A 152 17.50 -7.18 -5.65
CA ALA A 152 18.05 -8.16 -4.70
C ALA A 152 19.42 -7.73 -4.10
N THR A 153 19.65 -6.44 -3.94
CA THR A 153 20.84 -5.85 -3.35
C THR A 153 20.79 -6.07 -1.86
N THR A 154 21.95 -6.41 -1.30
CA THR A 154 22.31 -6.69 0.10
C THR A 154 22.04 -5.56 1.09
N ARG A 155 20.93 -4.86 0.94
CA ARG A 155 20.40 -3.95 1.93
C ARG A 155 18.96 -4.35 2.16
N MET A 156 18.75 -5.05 3.28
CA MET A 156 17.68 -4.67 4.22
C MET A 156 17.46 -3.15 4.15
N PRO A 157 16.28 -2.60 4.52
CA PRO A 157 16.32 -1.30 5.15
C PRO A 157 17.39 -1.46 6.21
N THR A 158 18.53 -0.80 6.02
CA THR A 158 19.40 -0.53 7.13
C THR A 158 18.42 0.05 8.13
N VAL A 159 18.08 -0.73 9.17
CA VAL A 159 18.11 -0.19 10.51
C VAL A 159 19.30 0.75 10.42
N ILE A 160 19.05 2.05 10.50
CA ILE A 160 20.15 2.97 10.61
C ILE A 160 20.76 2.60 11.97
N GLU A 161 21.58 1.56 11.97
CA GLU A 161 22.77 1.49 12.78
C GLU A 161 23.57 2.68 12.26
N ASP A 162 23.33 3.81 12.89
CA ASP A 162 24.29 4.88 12.88
C ASP A 162 25.61 4.25 13.35
N PRO A 163 26.67 4.20 12.52
CA PRO A 163 27.97 3.69 12.93
C PRO A 163 28.59 4.52 14.06
N LEU A 164 27.95 5.62 14.45
CA LEU A 164 28.30 6.45 15.60
C LEU A 164 27.32 6.32 16.79
N ASN A 165 26.17 5.62 16.68
CA ASN A 165 25.30 5.28 17.83
C ASN A 165 24.18 4.22 17.56
N PRO A 166 24.42 2.92 17.82
CA PRO A 166 23.38 1.90 17.86
C PRO A 166 23.03 1.58 19.32
N CYS A 167 22.09 2.33 19.89
CA CYS A 167 21.66 2.12 21.27
C CYS A 167 20.99 0.76 21.52
N TRP A 168 20.28 0.24 20.52
CA TRP A 168 19.28 -0.81 20.68
C TRP A 168 19.71 -2.12 20.01
N ASN A 169 20.46 -2.96 20.72
CA ASN A 169 20.72 -4.32 20.27
C ASN A 169 19.43 -5.16 20.36
N PRO A 170 19.18 -6.09 19.43
CA PRO A 170 18.06 -7.02 19.53
C PRO A 170 18.14 -7.84 20.84
N ASP A 171 16.98 -8.14 21.42
CA ASP A 171 16.91 -8.94 22.64
C ASP A 171 17.44 -10.36 22.36
N THR A 172 18.34 -10.84 23.21
CA THR A 172 18.97 -12.16 23.06
C THR A 172 18.28 -13.25 23.87
N SER A 173 17.37 -12.87 24.78
CA SER A 173 16.57 -13.78 25.59
C SER A 173 15.09 -13.74 25.19
N ALA A 174 14.49 -14.91 24.97
CA ALA A 174 13.05 -15.03 24.74
C ALA A 174 12.20 -14.67 25.99
N SER A 175 12.82 -14.54 27.17
CA SER A 175 12.14 -14.24 28.43
C SER A 175 11.99 -12.75 28.73
N CYS A 176 12.47 -11.87 27.84
CA CYS A 176 12.51 -10.42 28.10
C CYS A 176 11.14 -9.80 28.39
N ALA A 177 10.09 -10.22 27.69
CA ALA A 177 8.73 -9.75 27.95
C ALA A 177 8.28 -10.05 29.39
N THR A 178 8.42 -11.31 29.81
CA THR A 178 8.08 -11.76 31.17
C THR A 178 8.96 -11.09 32.24
N TRP A 179 10.24 -10.88 31.96
CA TRP A 179 11.16 -10.24 32.89
C TRP A 179 10.86 -8.74 33.07
N LYS A 180 10.45 -8.05 32.00
CA LYS A 180 10.02 -6.66 32.07
C LYS A 180 8.79 -6.49 32.97
N GLU A 181 7.79 -7.35 32.83
CA GLU A 181 6.60 -7.36 33.71
C GLU A 181 6.98 -7.57 35.19
N LYS A 182 8.03 -8.36 35.44
CA LYS A 182 8.57 -8.62 36.78
C LYS A 182 9.58 -7.57 37.25
N GLY A 183 9.73 -6.45 36.54
CA GLY A 183 10.58 -5.32 36.97
C GLY A 183 12.06 -5.44 36.64
N TYR A 184 12.45 -6.33 35.72
CA TYR A 184 13.86 -6.53 35.34
C TYR A 184 14.57 -5.24 34.89
N CYS A 185 13.89 -4.40 34.10
CA CYS A 185 14.48 -3.18 33.56
C CYS A 185 14.79 -2.12 34.64
N THR A 186 13.98 -2.09 35.71
CA THR A 186 14.11 -1.13 36.82
C THR A 186 14.83 -1.70 38.04
N SER A 187 15.08 -3.01 38.09
CA SER A 187 15.69 -3.69 39.24
C SER A 187 17.16 -3.31 39.46
N GLU A 188 17.55 -3.01 40.69
CA GLU A 188 18.96 -2.77 41.08
C GLU A 188 19.78 -4.07 41.18
N LEU A 189 19.13 -5.24 41.16
CA LEU A 189 19.78 -6.55 41.24
C LEU A 189 20.56 -6.90 39.97
N TYR A 190 20.24 -6.26 38.85
CA TYR A 190 20.89 -6.49 37.57
C TYR A 190 21.65 -5.23 37.16
N THR A 191 22.89 -5.43 36.73
CA THR A 191 23.71 -4.34 36.19
C THR A 191 23.09 -3.81 34.90
N LYS A 192 23.37 -2.54 34.58
CA LYS A 192 22.90 -1.92 33.34
C LYS A 192 23.41 -2.71 32.13
N GLU A 193 24.62 -3.24 32.22
CA GLU A 193 25.30 -4.06 31.22
C GLU A 193 24.58 -5.39 30.98
N GLN A 194 24.18 -6.10 32.04
CA GLN A 194 23.42 -7.33 31.92
C GLN A 194 22.05 -7.09 31.28
N LYS A 195 21.35 -6.02 31.71
CA LYS A 195 20.06 -5.67 31.12
C LYS A 195 20.19 -5.33 29.63
N LYS A 196 21.26 -4.64 29.24
CA LYS A 196 21.60 -4.33 27.85
C LYS A 196 21.97 -5.57 27.04
N GLN A 197 22.71 -6.50 27.64
CA GLN A 197 23.13 -7.74 26.97
C GLN A 197 21.94 -8.64 26.60
N TYR A 198 20.97 -8.76 27.50
CA TYR A 198 19.87 -9.71 27.32
C TYR A 198 18.61 -9.09 26.72
N CYS A 199 18.26 -7.87 27.15
CA CYS A 199 16.96 -7.27 26.87
C CYS A 199 17.06 -5.78 26.49
N ALA A 200 18.07 -5.38 25.69
CA ALA A 200 18.30 -3.99 25.30
C ALA A 200 17.07 -3.32 24.68
N THR A 201 16.42 -3.95 23.71
CA THR A 201 15.21 -3.43 23.04
C THR A 201 14.03 -3.41 24.00
N THR A 202 13.79 -4.50 24.74
CA THR A 202 12.66 -4.59 25.68
C THR A 202 12.76 -3.57 26.82
N CYS A 203 13.96 -3.38 27.36
CA CYS A 203 14.22 -2.47 28.49
C CYS A 203 14.54 -1.04 28.09
N ARG A 204 14.70 -0.75 26.81
CA ARG A 204 15.10 0.57 26.32
C ARG A 204 16.33 1.09 27.09
N ILE A 205 17.36 0.25 27.24
CA ILE A 205 18.74 0.60 27.66
C ILE A 205 19.80 0.72 26.53
N CYS A 206 20.31 1.94 26.31
CA CYS A 206 21.62 2.22 25.74
C CYS A 206 22.68 2.18 26.86
#